data_AF-A0A843RPL0-F1
#
_entry.id   AF-A0A843RPL0-F1
#
_cell.length_a   1.000
_cell.length_b   1.000
_cell.length_c   1.000
_cell.angle_alpha   90.00
_cell.angle_beta   90.00
_cell.angle_gamma   90.00
#
_symmetry.space_group_name_H-M   'P 1'
#
loop_
_entity.id
_entity.type
_entity.pdbx_description
1 polymer ?
#
loop_
_entity_poly.entity_id
_entity_poly.type
_entity_poly.pdbx_seq_one_letter_code
_entity_poly.pdbx_strand_id
1 'polypeptide(L)'
;VRATVGMGFIILVAAVLGFLGMGEPPPEPEWGKAINESREHLPDAWWLAVFPGLAIFALVLGFNLLGDGLRDIVDPKIRRSR
;
A
#
# COMPACT_ATOMS: atom_id res chain seq x y z
N VAL A 1 4.58 -17.75 5.95
CA VAL A 1 3.24 -17.16 6.15
C VAL A 1 3.29 -15.76 6.78
N ARG A 2 4.28 -15.39 7.62
CA ARG A 2 4.30 -14.07 8.29
C ARG A 2 5.18 -12.98 7.67
N ALA A 3 6.07 -13.29 6.73
CA ALA A 3 7.00 -12.28 6.18
C ALA A 3 6.36 -11.38 5.11
N THR A 4 5.44 -11.89 4.29
CA THR A 4 4.89 -11.18 3.11
C THR A 4 3.66 -10.34 3.44
N VAL A 5 2.79 -10.84 4.33
CA VAL A 5 1.68 -10.06 4.91
C VAL A 5 2.18 -8.82 5.66
N GLY A 6 3.41 -8.84 6.19
CA GLY A 6 3.98 -7.74 6.95
C GLY A 6 4.18 -6.46 6.13
N MET A 7 4.69 -6.57 4.90
CA MET A 7 5.07 -5.40 4.10
C MET A 7 3.84 -4.63 3.60
N GLY A 8 2.85 -5.33 3.04
CA GLY A 8 1.59 -4.72 2.61
C GLY A 8 0.84 -4.07 3.77
N PHE A 9 0.87 -4.69 4.96
CA PHE A 9 0.26 -4.12 6.16
C PHE A 9 0.93 -2.81 6.60
N ILE A 10 2.27 -2.74 6.58
CA ILE A 10 3.00 -1.51 6.93
C ILE A 10 2.63 -0.36 5.98
N ILE A 11 2.55 -0.62 4.67
CA ILE A 11 2.16 0.39 3.67
C ILE A 11 0.75 0.90 3.94
N LEU A 12 -0.19 0.00 4.21
CA LEU A 12 -1.56 0.38 4.56
C LEU A 12 -1.63 1.21 5.84
N VAL A 13 -0.89 0.81 6.88
CA VAL A 13 -0.84 1.57 8.14
C VAL A 13 -0.24 2.96 7.92
N ALA A 14 0.84 3.09 7.15
CA ALA A 14 1.44 4.38 6.82
C ALA A 14 0.45 5.30 6.08
N ALA A 15 -0.25 4.78 5.08
CA ALA A 15 -1.26 5.54 4.35
C ALA A 15 -2.44 5.98 5.25
N VAL A 16 -2.87 5.12 6.19
CA VAL A 16 -3.91 5.46 7.16
C VAL A 16 -3.43 6.56 8.11
N LEU A 17 -2.19 6.49 8.61
CA LEU A 17 -1.62 7.52 9.47
C LEU A 17 -1.49 8.86 8.73
N GLY A 18 -1.02 8.83 7.48
CA GLY A 18 -0.98 9.99 6.59
C GLY A 18 -2.35 10.63 6.40
N PHE A 19 -3.36 9.80 6.15
CA PHE A 19 -4.75 10.24 6.03
C PHE A 19 -5.34 10.82 7.32
N LEU A 20 -4.90 10.35 8.49
CA LEU A 20 -5.26 10.93 9.78
C LEU A 20 -4.48 12.21 10.12
N GLY A 21 -3.58 12.66 9.24
CA GLY A 21 -2.76 13.86 9.43
C GLY A 21 -1.48 13.63 10.24
N MET A 22 -1.12 12.36 10.50
CA MET A 22 0.15 11.96 11.12
C MET A 22 1.24 11.63 10.10
N GLY A 23 1.08 12.09 8.86
CA GLY A 23 2.06 11.94 7.79
C GLY A 23 3.11 13.05 7.81
N GLU A 24 4.01 13.01 6.83
CA GLU A 24 4.98 14.08 6.60
C GLU A 24 4.27 15.43 6.34
N PRO A 25 4.76 16.54 6.92
CA PRO A 25 4.20 17.86 6.67
C PRO A 25 4.43 18.27 5.20
N PRO A 26 3.54 19.09 4.61
CA PRO A 26 3.78 19.68 3.30
C PRO A 26 5.12 20.44 3.32
N PRO A 27 5.97 20.36 2.28
CA PRO A 27 5.66 20.10 0.86
C PRO A 27 5.85 18.64 0.39
N GLU A 28 6.11 17.71 1.29
CA GLU A 28 6.42 16.33 0.90
C GLU A 28 5.17 15.59 0.37
N PRO A 29 5.30 14.84 -0.73
CA PRO A 29 4.16 14.16 -1.35
C PRO A 29 3.75 12.94 -0.52
N GLU A 30 2.72 13.10 0.32
CA GLU A 30 2.17 12.03 1.15
C GLU A 30 0.76 11.64 0.65
N TRP A 31 0.60 10.37 0.24
CA TRP A 31 -0.60 9.90 -0.44
C TRP A 31 -1.83 9.79 0.47
N GLY A 32 -1.67 9.47 1.75
CA GLY A 32 -2.77 9.45 2.72
C GLY A 32 -3.40 10.83 2.93
N LYS A 33 -2.56 11.84 3.10
CA LYS A 33 -2.91 13.25 3.26
C LYS A 33 -3.54 13.81 1.99
N ALA A 34 -3.04 13.43 0.82
CA ALA A 34 -3.67 13.79 -0.45
C ALA A 34 -5.14 13.29 -0.53
N ILE A 35 -5.43 12.08 -0.03
CA ILE A 35 -6.81 11.57 0.06
C ILE A 35 -7.62 12.38 1.08
N ASN A 36 -7.03 12.78 2.20
CA ASN A 36 -7.72 13.62 3.18
C ASN A 36 -8.11 14.99 2.60
N GLU A 37 -7.18 15.67 1.93
CA GLU A 37 -7.37 16.99 1.32
C GLU A 37 -8.36 16.95 0.14
N SER A 38 -8.44 15.81 -0.56
CA SER A 38 -9.40 15.64 -1.66
C SER A 38 -10.87 15.75 -1.22
N ARG A 39 -11.16 15.56 0.07
CA ARG A 39 -12.54 15.62 0.62
C ARG A 39 -13.21 16.97 0.42
N GLU A 40 -12.43 18.06 0.45
CA GLU A 40 -12.93 19.43 0.24
C GLU A 40 -13.31 19.67 -1.23
N HIS A 41 -12.83 18.83 -2.14
CA HIS A 41 -13.02 18.96 -3.57
C HIS A 41 -14.04 17.95 -4.11
N LEU A 42 -14.67 17.15 -3.24
CA LEU A 42 -15.72 16.22 -3.62
C LEU A 42 -17.09 16.92 -3.70
N PRO A 43 -17.90 16.64 -4.73
CA PRO A 43 -17.70 15.63 -5.77
C PRO A 43 -16.95 16.11 -7.03
N ASP A 44 -16.69 17.42 -7.16
CA ASP A 44 -16.23 18.04 -8.40
C ASP A 44 -14.89 17.50 -8.93
N ALA A 45 -13.95 17.18 -8.04
CA ALA A 45 -12.63 16.65 -8.36
C ALA A 45 -12.37 15.28 -7.69
N TRP A 46 -13.28 14.34 -7.90
CA TRP A 46 -13.20 12.96 -7.37
C TRP A 46 -11.89 12.23 -7.69
N TRP A 47 -11.24 12.58 -8.80
CA TRP A 47 -9.96 11.98 -9.21
C TRP A 47 -8.83 12.25 -8.22
N LEU A 48 -8.90 13.36 -7.47
CA LEU A 48 -7.90 13.70 -6.43
C LEU A 48 -7.87 12.66 -5.31
N ALA A 49 -8.98 11.99 -5.03
CA ALA A 49 -9.05 10.88 -4.06
C ALA A 49 -8.66 9.54 -4.71
N VAL A 50 -9.09 9.32 -5.95
CA VAL A 50 -8.97 8.02 -6.63
C VAL A 50 -7.54 7.71 -7.05
N PHE A 51 -6.79 8.68 -7.58
CA PHE A 51 -5.43 8.43 -8.03
C PHE A 51 -4.48 7.98 -6.90
N PRO A 52 -4.41 8.69 -5.75
CA PRO A 52 -3.59 8.22 -4.63
C PRO A 52 -4.08 6.88 -4.08
N GLY A 53 -5.40 6.65 -4.02
CA GLY A 53 -5.97 5.38 -3.58
C GLY A 53 -5.57 4.20 -4.47
N LEU A 54 -5.60 4.38 -5.79
CA LEU A 54 -5.15 3.37 -6.76
C LEU A 54 -3.64 3.12 -6.70
N ALA A 55 -2.85 4.16 -6.45
CA ALA A 55 -1.40 4.03 -6.29
C ALA A 55 -1.04 3.18 -5.06
N ILE A 56 -1.69 3.43 -3.90
CA ILE A 56 -1.54 2.62 -2.69
C ILE A 56 -1.97 1.17 -2.97
N PHE A 57 -3.12 0.98 -3.63
CA PHE A 57 -3.60 -0.35 -3.99
C PHE A 57 -2.61 -1.12 -4.84
N ALA A 58 -2.07 -0.49 -5.89
CA ALA A 58 -1.10 -1.11 -6.78
C ALA A 58 0.21 -1.46 -6.06
N LEU A 59 0.71 -0.59 -5.16
CA LEU A 59 1.88 -0.90 -4.35
C LEU A 59 1.64 -2.10 -3.43
N VAL A 60 0.54 -2.09 -2.68
CA VAL A 60 0.19 -3.17 -1.76
C VAL A 60 0.03 -4.49 -2.53
N LEU A 61 -0.63 -4.46 -3.68
CA LEU A 61 -0.78 -5.64 -4.54
C LEU A 61 0.58 -6.12 -5.07
N GLY A 62 1.41 -5.22 -5.60
CA GLY A 62 2.73 -5.54 -6.12
C GLY A 62 3.65 -6.15 -5.07
N PHE A 63 3.68 -5.59 -3.85
CA PHE A 63 4.47 -6.13 -2.75
C PHE A 63 3.91 -7.45 -2.22
N ASN A 64 2.59 -7.64 -2.17
CA ASN A 64 1.99 -8.92 -1.80
C ASN A 64 2.37 -10.01 -2.82
N LEU A 65 2.22 -9.73 -4.11
CA LEU A 65 2.55 -10.67 -5.19
C LEU A 65 4.05 -10.97 -5.27
N LEU A 66 4.90 -9.95 -5.16
CA LEU A 66 6.36 -10.13 -5.13
C LEU A 66 6.78 -10.96 -3.92
N GLY A 67 6.16 -10.71 -2.77
CA GLY A 67 6.36 -11.50 -1.57
C GLY A 67 6.01 -12.96 -1.79
N ASP A 68 4.83 -13.23 -2.33
CA ASP A 68 4.36 -14.58 -2.59
C ASP A 68 5.21 -15.29 -3.65
N GLY A 69 5.63 -14.60 -4.72
CA GLY A 69 6.56 -15.14 -5.72
C GLY A 69 7.95 -15.44 -5.17
N LEU A 70 8.50 -14.56 -4.33
CA LEU A 70 9.77 -14.82 -3.64
C LEU A 70 9.65 -16.02 -2.69
N ARG A 71 8.52 -16.14 -1.99
CA ARG A 71 8.23 -17.28 -1.14
C ARG A 71 8.19 -18.57 -1.93
N ASP A 72 7.51 -18.60 -3.07
CA ASP A 72 7.40 -19.81 -3.90
C ASP A 72 8.76 -20.28 -4.43
N ILE A 73 9.68 -19.34 -4.72
CA ILE A 73 11.06 -19.65 -5.11
C ILE A 73 11.89 -20.17 -3.92
N VAL A 74 11.65 -19.63 -2.72
CA VAL A 74 12.43 -19.94 -1.50
C VAL A 74 11.89 -21.16 -0.74
N ASP A 75 10.62 -21.57 -0.91
CA ASP A 75 10.01 -22.70 -0.20
C ASP A 75 10.41 -24.05 -0.85
N PRO A 76 11.35 -24.84 -0.28
CA PRO A 76 11.96 -25.99 -0.97
C PRO A 76 11.10 -27.26 -0.93
N LYS A 77 9.79 -27.14 -0.70
CA LYS A 77 8.91 -28.28 -0.40
C LYS A 77 8.64 -29.24 -1.55
N ILE A 78 9.14 -28.99 -2.76
CA ILE A 78 9.06 -29.94 -3.88
C ILE A 78 10.15 -31.04 -3.82
N ARG A 79 11.18 -30.91 -2.96
CA ARG A 79 12.35 -31.81 -3.02
C ARG A 79 12.36 -33.04 -2.09
N ARG A 80 11.31 -33.33 -1.31
CA ARG A 80 11.35 -34.43 -0.30
C ARG A 80 10.35 -35.56 -0.48
N SER A 81 9.75 -35.75 -1.66
CA SER A 81 8.89 -36.92 -1.94
C SER A 81 9.54 -37.95 -2.88
N ARG A 82 10.86 -38.02 -2.97
CA ARG A 82 11.56 -39.14 -3.59
C ARG A 82 12.65 -39.64 -2.67
#